data_AF-A0A960PEN1-F1
#
_entry.id   AF-A0A960PEN1-F1
#
_cell.length_a   1.000
_cell.length_b   1.000
_cell.length_c   1.000
_cell.angle_alpha   90.00
_cell.angle_beta   90.00
_cell.angle_gamma   90.00
#
_symmetry.space_group_name_H-M   'P 1'
#
loop_
_entity.id
_entity.type
_entity.pdbx_description
1 polymer ?
#
loop_
_entity_poly.entity_id
_entity_poly.type
_entity_poly.pdbx_seq_one_letter_code
_entity_poly.pdbx_strand_id
1 'polypeptide(L)' 'METITLYRPLGTGELKLVEESEFTAFPPRLPEQPIFYPVLNEEYAAQIARDWNAKHNPDRLGYVTKF' A
#
# COMPACT_ATOMS: atom_id res chain seq x y z
N MET A 1 19.37 -16.89 6.10
CA MET A 1 19.41 -15.58 5.42
C MET A 1 18.57 -14.64 6.26
N GLU A 2 19.12 -13.51 6.70
CA GLU A 2 18.31 -12.52 7.41
C GLU A 2 17.48 -11.75 6.39
N THR A 3 16.19 -11.58 6.65
CA THR A 3 15.28 -10.80 5.83
C THR A 3 14.78 -9.61 6.63
N ILE A 4 14.46 -8.53 5.92
CA ILE A 4 13.84 -7.34 6.50
C ILE A 4 12.43 -7.26 5.94
N THR A 5 11.45 -7.22 6.83
CA THR A 5 10.05 -7.01 6.45
C THR A 5 9.84 -5.60 5.93
N LEU A 6 9.12 -5.48 4.82
CA LEU A 6 8.67 -4.21 4.27
C LEU A 6 7.15 -4.09 4.37
N TYR A 7 6.71 -2.85 4.48
CA TYR A 7 5.31 -2.46 4.56
C TYR A 7 4.95 -1.51 3.44
N ARG A 8 3.82 -1.73 2.78
CA ARG A 8 3.32 -0.82 1.73
C ARG A 8 1.89 -0.38 2.04
N PRO A 9 1.62 0.92 2.16
CA PRO A 9 0.27 1.45 2.26
C PRO A 9 -0.42 1.38 0.89
N LEU A 10 -1.67 0.96 0.87
CA LEU A 10 -2.49 0.79 -0.33
C LEU A 10 -3.88 1.39 -0.14
N GLY A 11 -4.48 1.81 -1.25
CA GLY A 11 -5.92 2.00 -1.35
C GLY A 11 -6.68 0.73 -1.75
N THR A 12 -8.00 0.76 -1.66
CA THR A 12 -8.86 -0.40 -1.97
C THR A 12 -8.69 -0.90 -3.40
N GLY A 13 -8.58 0.01 -4.37
CA GLY A 13 -8.36 -0.36 -5.77
C GLY A 13 -7.02 -1.07 -5.97
N GLU A 14 -5.96 -0.57 -5.34
CA GLU A 14 -4.64 -1.20 -5.40
C GLU A 14 -4.64 -2.57 -4.69
N LEU A 15 -5.30 -2.69 -3.54
CA LEU A 15 -5.43 -3.95 -2.82
C LEU A 15 -6.10 -5.02 -3.69
N LYS A 16 -7.19 -4.69 -4.39
CA LYS A 16 -7.86 -5.62 -5.31
C LYS A 16 -6.94 -6.09 -6.44
N LEU A 17 -6.15 -5.20 -7.01
CA LEU A 17 -5.18 -5.56 -8.05
C LEU A 17 -4.07 -6.48 -7.51
N VAL A 18 -3.67 -6.30 -6.25
CA VAL A 18 -2.73 -7.21 -5.58
C VAL A 18 -3.39 -8.58 -5.36
N GLU A 19 -4.64 -8.61 -4.89
CA GLU A 19 -5.42 -9.85 -4.72
C GLU A 19 -5.58 -10.61 -6.04
N GLU A 20 -5.90 -9.91 -7.14
CA GLU A 20 -5.99 -10.47 -8.49
C GLU A 20 -4.66 -11.05 -9.01
N SER A 21 -3.53 -10.56 -8.50
CA SER A 21 -2.20 -11.12 -8.79
C SER A 21 -1.82 -12.30 -7.91
N GLU A 22 -2.75 -12.82 -7.09
CA GLU A 22 -2.48 -13.82 -6.04
C GLU A 22 -1.38 -13.37 -5.06
N PHE A 23 -1.33 -12.07 -4.75
CA PHE A 23 -0.33 -11.44 -3.88
C PHE A 23 1.12 -11.58 -4.37
N THR A 24 1.34 -11.78 -5.66
CA THR A 24 2.69 -11.91 -6.25
C THR A 24 3.24 -10.62 -6.81
N ALA A 25 2.39 -9.60 -7.04
CA ALA A 25 2.81 -8.34 -7.63
C ALA A 25 2.02 -7.14 -7.09
N PHE A 26 2.63 -5.96 -7.20
CA PHE A 26 1.94 -4.68 -7.03
C PHE A 26 1.64 -4.05 -8.39
N PRO A 27 0.50 -3.35 -8.55
CA PRO A 27 0.18 -2.70 -9.80
C PRO A 27 1.19 -1.58 -10.13
N PRO A 28 1.38 -1.26 -11.42
CA PRO A 28 2.14 -0.09 -11.84
C PRO A 28 1.56 1.20 -11.25
N ARG A 29 2.44 2.12 -10.87
CA ARG A 29 2.06 3.45 -10.37
C ARG A 29 1.40 4.27 -11.48
N LEU A 30 0.33 4.99 -11.17
CA LEU A 30 -0.24 5.98 -12.08
C LEU A 30 0.63 7.25 -12.12
N PRO A 31 0.78 7.92 -13.28
CA PRO A 31 1.65 9.10 -13.41
C PRO A 31 1.42 10.17 -12.34
N GLU A 32 0.16 10.41 -11.97
CA GLU A 32 -0.29 11.41 -11.00
C GLU A 32 -0.08 11.02 -9.53
N GLN A 33 0.16 9.73 -9.22
CA GLN A 33 0.33 9.29 -7.84
C GLN A 33 1.68 9.78 -7.28
N PRO A 34 1.71 10.30 -6.04
CA PRO A 34 2.96 10.59 -5.35
C PRO A 34 3.81 9.31 -5.19
N ILE A 35 5.12 9.48 -5.11
CA ILE A 35 6.05 8.35 -4.97
C ILE A 35 6.10 7.94 -3.50
N PHE A 36 5.49 6.78 -3.18
CA PHE A 36 5.66 6.11 -1.90
C PHE A 36 6.45 4.82 -2.09
N TYR A 37 7.59 4.71 -1.43
CA TYR A 37 8.35 3.46 -1.34
C TYR A 37 7.81 2.60 -0.19
N PRO A 38 8.00 1.26 -0.25
CA PRO A 38 7.82 0.42 0.92
C PRO A 38 8.68 0.94 2.09
N VAL A 39 8.12 0.91 3.29
CA VAL A 39 8.74 1.40 4.51
C VAL A 39 9.04 0.27 5.48
N LEU A 40 9.96 0.51 6.41
CA LEU A 40 10.39 -0.46 7.42
C LEU A 40 9.52 -0.47 8.68
N ASN A 41 8.56 0.45 8.79
CA ASN A 41 7.77 0.68 9.99
C ASN A 41 6.27 0.55 9.66
N GLU A 42 5.60 -0.41 10.31
CA GLU A 42 4.18 -0.69 10.14
C GLU A 42 3.28 0.47 10.55
N GLU A 43 3.57 1.14 11.67
CA GLU A 43 2.79 2.27 12.15
C GLU A 43 2.88 3.46 11.20
N TYR A 44 4.06 3.69 10.62
CA TYR A 44 4.25 4.72 9.62
C TYR A 44 3.52 4.39 8.31
N ALA A 45 3.52 3.13 7.88
CA ALA A 45 2.68 2.69 6.75
C ALA A 45 1.19 2.90 7.05
N ALA A 46 0.74 2.54 8.26
CA ALA A 46 -0.65 2.74 8.68
C ALA A 46 -1.03 4.23 8.74
N GLN A 47 -0.11 5.10 9.14
CA GLN A 47 -0.29 6.55 9.09
C GLN A 47 -0.53 7.02 7.65
N ILE A 48 0.30 6.58 6.69
CA ILE A 48 0.11 6.94 5.26
C ILE A 48 -1.22 6.41 4.74
N ALA A 49 -1.55 5.14 5.04
CA ALA A 49 -2.81 4.53 4.62
C ALA A 49 -4.03 5.31 5.14
N ARG A 50 -3.99 5.76 6.40
CA ARG A 50 -5.07 6.55 7.02
C ARG A 50 -5.11 8.00 6.53
N ASP A 51 -3.97 8.68 6.50
CA ASP A 51 -3.92 10.13 6.28
C ASP A 51 -3.92 10.49 4.79
N TRP A 52 -3.56 9.54 3.92
CA TRP A 52 -3.55 9.70 2.47
C TRP A 52 -4.57 8.79 1.76
N ASN A 53 -4.39 7.46 1.78
CA ASN A 53 -5.23 6.55 0.98
C ASN A 53 -6.72 6.66 1.38
N ALA A 54 -7.03 6.59 2.67
CA ALA A 54 -8.40 6.72 3.17
C ALA A 54 -9.03 8.11 2.94
N LYS A 55 -8.25 9.15 2.65
CA LYS A 55 -8.83 10.47 2.29
C LYS A 55 -9.13 10.61 0.81
N HIS A 56 -8.36 9.93 -0.04
CA HIS A 56 -8.45 10.06 -1.50
C HIS A 56 -9.25 8.93 -2.16
N ASN A 57 -9.48 7.82 -1.45
CA ASN A 57 -10.30 6.73 -1.96
C ASN A 57 -11.80 6.97 -1.72
N PRO A 58 -12.68 6.57 -2.65
CA PRO A 58 -14.13 6.76 -2.52
C PRO A 58 -14.76 6.13 -1.26
N ASP A 59 -14.27 4.98 -0.83
CA ASP A 59 -14.78 4.23 0.32
C ASP A 59 -14.15 4.65 1.66
N ARG A 60 -13.17 5.56 1.60
CA ARG A 60 -12.40 6.07 2.74
C ARG A 60 -11.68 4.98 3.54
N LEU A 61 -11.21 3.95 2.85
CA LEU A 61 -10.41 2.88 3.43
C LEU A 61 -8.95 2.96 2.98
N GLY A 62 -8.06 2.54 3.88
CA GLY A 62 -6.63 2.41 3.64
C GLY A 62 -6.13 1.11 4.27
N TYR A 63 -5.17 0.48 3.60
CA TYR A 63 -4.65 -0.84 3.95
C TYR A 63 -3.13 -0.82 4.03
N VAL A 64 -2.57 -1.78 4.74
CA VAL A 64 -1.13 -2.01 4.81
C VAL A 64 -0.87 -3.47 4.43
N THR A 65 -0.02 -3.69 3.43
CA THR A 65 0.51 -5.03 3.14
C THR A 65 1.88 -5.20 3.77
N LYS A 66 2.20 -6.43 4.18
CA LYS A 66 3.46 -6.86 4.77
C LYS A 66 4.06 -7.95 3.88
N PHE A 67 5.34 -7.83 3.53
CA PHE A 67 6.06 -8.79 2.71
C PHE A 67 7.55 -8.85 3.04
#